data_AF-A0A919RJZ1-F1
#
_entry.id   AF-A0A919RJZ1-F1
#
_cell.length_a   1.000
_cell.length_b   1.000
_cell.length_c   1.000
_cell.angle_alpha   90.00
_cell.angle_beta   90.00
_cell.angle_gamma   90.00
#
_symmetry.space_group_name_H-M   'P 1'
#
loop_
_entity.id
_entity.type
_entity.pdbx_description
1 polymer ?
#
loop_
_entity_poly.entity_id
_entity_poly.type
_entity_poly.pdbx_seq_one_letter_code
_entity_poly.pdbx_strand_id
1 'polypeptide(L)'
;MLVIALMTVFLGPLALTGCTGSGEPPPLPPAGVYEHGAAGENSRAEPAPVGGTAGALTRPLGEAGWFCAQVRANADGRAMWCRIGHRDETDTLHPQVAHFLLDREDRLAWAWFPATQVNHERDQGDRVAAAAAPTLTAIWPGAGDRIRREMDDFNRDFEARPRWRDVDIPWIGWRDAHADYSYDRHSGLVVSARDTSVRRWPFGSEHYATTMSSAVDDLLAGGYDCFYPPQQSCTRSQSNGYFRVSLRGDQIVSAQFGIGSLIESGRQRHLLSEEFPHGLTFLTEAVRRPVTDRIEQSRRSGTGFAGIVAGTIVIIDARRGRVEGDDLVAYLDIQIGVPLAAT
;
A
#
# COMPACT_ATOMS: atom_id res chain seq x y z
N MET A 1 25.74 -67.55 38.39
CA MET A 1 26.21 -66.16 38.29
C MET A 1 25.61 -65.57 37.03
N LEU A 2 24.68 -64.62 37.21
CA LEU A 2 23.94 -63.96 36.14
C LEU A 2 24.79 -62.79 35.62
N VAL A 3 25.12 -62.77 34.33
CA VAL A 3 25.84 -61.65 33.69
C VAL A 3 24.81 -60.78 32.98
N ILE A 4 24.63 -59.54 33.47
CA ILE A 4 23.73 -58.53 32.90
C ILE A 4 24.49 -57.79 31.80
N ALA A 5 24.00 -57.87 30.57
CA ALA A 5 24.48 -57.08 29.43
C ALA A 5 23.90 -55.67 29.50
N LEU A 6 24.76 -54.66 29.62
CA LEU A 6 24.38 -53.24 29.63
C LEU A 6 24.35 -52.73 28.18
N MET A 7 23.14 -52.56 27.62
CA MET A 7 22.93 -51.83 26.36
C MET A 7 23.20 -50.34 26.58
N THR A 8 24.27 -49.82 25.98
CA THR A 8 24.54 -48.37 25.94
C THR A 8 23.81 -47.77 24.75
N VAL A 9 22.65 -47.16 24.98
CA VAL A 9 21.93 -46.36 23.98
C VAL A 9 22.63 -45.01 23.86
N PHE A 10 23.27 -44.77 22.72
CA PHE A 10 23.75 -43.44 22.32
C PHE A 10 22.54 -42.54 22.02
N LEU A 11 22.09 -41.78 23.02
CA LEU A 11 21.26 -40.59 22.79
C LEU A 11 22.17 -39.51 22.18
N GLY A 12 22.09 -39.32 20.86
CA GLY A 12 22.64 -38.15 20.20
C GLY A 12 21.85 -36.89 20.61
N PRO A 13 22.50 -35.74 20.77
CA PRO A 13 21.82 -34.50 21.10
C PRO A 13 20.99 -34.04 19.89
N LEU A 14 19.66 -34.12 20.03
CA LEU A 14 18.72 -33.38 19.20
C LEU A 14 18.99 -31.89 19.42
N ALA A 15 19.64 -31.24 18.45
CA ALA A 15 19.71 -29.80 18.38
C ALA A 15 18.30 -29.27 18.06
N LEU A 16 17.53 -29.00 19.11
CA LEU A 16 16.35 -28.15 19.04
C LEU A 16 16.85 -26.76 18.66
N THR A 17 16.75 -26.37 17.39
CA THR A 17 16.86 -24.96 16.99
C THR A 17 15.68 -24.24 17.60
N GLY A 18 15.90 -23.72 18.80
CA GLY A 18 14.90 -23.06 19.62
C GLY A 18 14.24 -21.91 18.88
N CYS A 19 12.97 -22.09 18.57
CA CYS A 19 12.06 -21.04 18.17
C CYS A 19 11.86 -20.10 19.35
N THR A 20 12.50 -18.93 19.32
CA THR A 20 12.17 -17.86 20.27
C THR A 20 10.96 -17.11 19.71
N GLY A 21 9.79 -17.30 20.32
CA GLY A 21 8.72 -16.30 20.21
C GLY A 21 9.28 -14.98 20.74
N SER A 22 9.10 -13.89 19.99
CA SER A 22 9.57 -12.58 20.44
C SER A 22 8.59 -12.06 21.48
N GLY A 23 9.05 -11.80 22.70
CA GLY A 23 8.23 -11.19 23.76
C GLY A 23 7.93 -9.71 23.53
N GLU A 24 8.61 -9.08 22.57
CA GLU A 24 8.42 -7.68 22.19
C GLU A 24 8.09 -7.57 20.69
N PRO A 25 7.19 -6.66 20.29
CA PRO A 25 6.88 -6.45 18.88
C PRO A 25 8.15 -5.97 18.20
N PRO A 26 8.49 -6.49 17.00
CA PRO A 26 9.64 -5.98 16.30
C PRO A 26 9.45 -4.48 16.06
N PRO A 27 10.54 -3.71 16.14
CA PRO A 27 10.44 -2.27 16.01
C PRO A 27 9.79 -1.93 14.68
N LEU A 28 8.71 -1.13 14.74
CA LEU A 28 8.24 -0.35 13.60
C LEU A 28 9.44 0.42 13.02
N PRO A 29 9.43 0.76 11.71
CA PRO A 29 10.54 1.48 11.11
C PRO A 29 10.95 2.66 11.99
N PRO A 30 12.27 2.87 12.21
CA PRO A 30 12.75 3.80 13.23
C PRO A 30 12.11 5.19 13.06
N ALA A 31 11.80 5.84 14.18
CA ALA A 31 11.46 7.25 14.17
C ALA A 31 12.56 8.01 13.40
N GLY A 32 12.15 8.85 12.45
CA GLY A 32 13.09 9.67 11.68
C GLY A 32 13.64 9.07 10.38
N VAL A 33 13.16 7.91 9.90
CA VAL A 33 13.58 7.38 8.57
C VAL A 33 13.34 8.35 7.41
N TYR A 34 12.38 9.28 7.55
CA TYR A 34 12.10 10.35 6.61
C TYR A 34 12.70 11.72 7.04
N GLU A 35 13.33 11.82 8.21
CA GLU A 35 13.91 13.06 8.76
C GLU A 35 15.27 13.36 8.13
N HIS A 36 15.26 13.60 6.82
CA HIS A 36 16.42 14.08 6.06
C HIS A 36 15.97 15.06 4.98
N GLY A 37 16.91 15.82 4.41
CA GLY A 37 16.63 16.64 3.24
C GLY A 37 16.37 15.78 1.99
N ALA A 38 15.62 16.31 1.03
CA ALA A 38 15.27 15.66 -0.24
C ALA A 38 16.45 15.55 -1.25
N ALA A 39 17.69 15.67 -0.78
CA ALA A 39 18.86 15.76 -1.65
C ALA A 39 19.10 14.45 -2.41
N GLY A 40 18.92 14.48 -3.74
CA GLY A 40 19.15 13.35 -4.64
C GLY A 40 18.01 12.34 -4.67
N GLU A 41 16.79 12.73 -4.28
CA GLU A 41 15.62 11.87 -4.41
C GLU A 41 15.05 11.93 -5.83
N ASN A 42 14.72 10.76 -6.36
CA ASN A 42 13.96 10.59 -7.57
C ASN A 42 12.57 10.10 -7.20
N SER A 43 11.57 10.96 -7.36
CA SER A 43 10.16 10.64 -7.12
C SER A 43 9.40 10.27 -8.39
N ARG A 44 10.11 10.02 -9.49
CA ARG A 44 9.53 9.57 -10.74
C ARG A 44 9.26 8.08 -10.67
N ALA A 45 7.99 7.72 -10.79
CA ALA A 45 7.58 6.32 -10.83
C ALA A 45 8.04 5.62 -12.13
N GLU A 46 8.51 4.40 -11.98
CA GLU A 46 8.99 3.52 -13.04
C GLU A 46 8.34 2.13 -12.91
N PRO A 47 8.20 1.37 -14.02
CA PRO A 47 7.76 -0.02 -13.94
C PRO A 47 8.61 -0.81 -12.95
N ALA A 48 8.01 -1.79 -12.28
CA ALA A 48 8.77 -2.62 -11.35
C ALA A 48 9.92 -3.35 -12.07
N PRO A 49 11.12 -3.41 -11.47
CA PRO A 49 12.25 -4.15 -12.05
C PRO A 49 11.87 -5.61 -12.32
N VAL A 50 12.34 -6.19 -13.43
CA VAL A 50 12.03 -7.57 -13.81
C VAL A 50 13.00 -8.58 -13.15
N GLY A 51 14.23 -8.15 -12.86
CA GLY A 51 15.29 -8.93 -12.25
C GLY A 51 15.58 -8.54 -10.80
N GLY A 52 16.53 -9.24 -10.19
CA GLY A 52 16.96 -9.01 -8.81
C GLY A 52 15.90 -9.38 -7.76
N THR A 53 16.13 -8.95 -6.52
CA THR A 53 15.21 -9.13 -5.39
C THR A 53 13.93 -8.33 -5.62
N ALA A 54 14.02 -7.11 -6.16
CA ALA A 54 12.82 -6.32 -6.48
C ALA A 54 11.89 -7.08 -7.44
N GLY A 55 12.43 -7.62 -8.53
CA GLY A 55 11.65 -8.42 -9.47
C GLY A 55 11.17 -9.74 -8.88
N ALA A 56 11.95 -10.39 -8.02
CA ALA A 56 11.53 -11.60 -7.31
C ALA A 56 10.34 -11.34 -6.37
N LEU A 57 10.33 -10.21 -5.66
CA LEU A 57 9.23 -9.81 -4.78
C LEU A 57 7.96 -9.46 -5.58
N THR A 58 8.08 -8.66 -6.64
CA THR A 58 6.90 -8.17 -7.36
C THR A 58 6.31 -9.16 -8.35
N ARG A 59 7.07 -10.15 -8.82
CA ARG A 59 6.61 -11.11 -9.84
C ARG A 59 5.40 -11.94 -9.39
N PRO A 60 5.38 -12.59 -8.21
CA PRO A 60 4.20 -13.33 -7.76
C PRO A 60 2.95 -12.43 -7.62
N LEU A 61 3.13 -11.18 -7.21
CA LEU A 61 2.03 -10.21 -7.15
C LEU A 61 1.53 -9.85 -8.56
N GLY A 62 2.43 -9.58 -9.49
CA GLY A 62 2.08 -9.32 -10.89
C GLY A 62 1.35 -10.50 -11.55
N GLU A 63 1.79 -11.73 -11.30
CA GLU A 63 1.12 -12.95 -11.75
C GLU A 63 -0.28 -13.10 -11.15
N ALA A 64 -0.48 -12.62 -9.93
CA ALA A 64 -1.79 -12.53 -9.28
C ALA A 64 -2.63 -11.31 -9.71
N GLY A 65 -2.19 -10.54 -10.71
CA GLY A 65 -2.93 -9.41 -11.27
C GLY A 65 -2.72 -8.07 -10.54
N TRP A 66 -1.73 -7.96 -9.66
CA TRP A 66 -1.40 -6.71 -9.01
C TRP A 66 -0.67 -5.78 -9.97
N PHE A 67 -0.95 -4.48 -9.85
CA PHE A 67 -0.13 -3.45 -10.46
C PHE A 67 1.05 -3.12 -9.53
N CYS A 68 2.28 -3.20 -10.01
CA CYS A 68 3.50 -2.93 -9.23
C CYS A 68 4.39 -1.88 -9.92
N ALA A 69 5.00 -1.01 -9.13
CA ALA A 69 5.91 0.03 -9.61
C ALA A 69 7.01 0.36 -8.60
N GLN A 70 8.17 0.82 -9.09
CA GLN A 70 9.13 1.56 -8.28
C GLN A 70 8.62 3.00 -8.20
N VAL A 71 8.32 3.48 -7.00
CA VAL A 71 7.64 4.78 -6.83
C VAL A 71 8.60 5.91 -6.48
N ARG A 72 9.68 5.58 -5.76
CA ARG A 72 10.69 6.53 -5.30
C ARG A 72 12.03 5.84 -5.15
N ALA A 73 13.11 6.59 -5.31
CA ALA A 73 14.47 6.13 -5.02
C ALA A 73 15.36 7.28 -4.57
N ASN A 74 16.41 6.96 -3.83
CA ASN A 74 17.50 7.88 -3.53
C ASN A 74 18.82 7.08 -3.50
N ALA A 75 19.90 7.68 -2.97
CA ALA A 75 21.20 7.03 -2.90
C ALA A 75 21.26 5.83 -1.94
N ASP A 76 20.34 5.74 -0.98
CA ASP A 76 20.35 4.72 0.07
C ASP A 76 19.43 3.53 -0.28
N GLY A 77 18.36 3.75 -1.05
CA GLY A 77 17.44 2.69 -1.43
C GLY A 77 16.34 3.09 -2.41
N ARG A 78 15.42 2.15 -2.65
CA ARG A 78 14.25 2.30 -3.54
C ARG A 78 12.99 1.79 -2.85
N ALA A 79 11.89 2.51 -3.04
CA ALA A 79 10.57 2.12 -2.57
C ALA A 79 9.76 1.52 -3.73
N MET A 80 9.22 0.34 -3.50
CA MET A 80 8.31 -0.37 -4.39
C MET A 80 6.90 -0.34 -3.79
N TRP A 81 5.91 -0.22 -4.66
CA TRP A 81 4.51 -0.27 -4.28
C TRP A 81 3.74 -1.14 -5.25
N CYS A 82 2.95 -2.05 -4.69
CA CYS A 82 2.02 -2.89 -5.44
C CYS A 82 0.61 -2.68 -4.94
N ARG A 83 -0.37 -2.79 -5.84
CA ARG A 83 -1.78 -2.62 -5.52
C ARG A 83 -2.69 -3.46 -6.40
N ILE A 84 -3.72 -4.02 -5.78
CA ILE A 84 -4.85 -4.67 -6.45
C ILE A 84 -6.17 -4.13 -5.89
N GLY A 85 -7.21 -4.08 -6.70
CA GLY A 85 -8.57 -3.76 -6.25
C GLY A 85 -9.44 -5.01 -6.26
N HIS A 86 -9.97 -5.39 -5.10
CA HIS A 86 -10.91 -6.50 -4.97
C HIS A 86 -12.33 -5.97 -4.95
N ARG A 87 -13.25 -6.53 -5.72
CA ARG A 87 -14.67 -6.16 -5.67
C ARG A 87 -15.46 -7.16 -4.87
N ASP A 88 -16.36 -6.69 -4.00
CA ASP A 88 -17.32 -7.53 -3.32
C ASP A 88 -18.62 -7.70 -4.11
N GLU A 89 -19.58 -8.43 -3.53
CA GLU A 89 -20.88 -8.72 -4.15
C GLU A 89 -21.72 -7.46 -4.43
N THR A 90 -21.42 -6.34 -3.76
CA THR A 90 -22.09 -5.04 -3.95
C THR A 90 -21.40 -4.15 -4.98
N ASP A 91 -20.39 -4.68 -5.69
CA ASP A 91 -19.46 -3.93 -6.55
C ASP A 91 -18.67 -2.84 -5.80
N THR A 92 -18.56 -2.96 -4.47
CA THR A 92 -17.70 -2.09 -3.67
C THR A 92 -16.26 -2.57 -3.83
N LEU A 93 -15.37 -1.62 -4.15
CA LEU A 93 -13.96 -1.90 -4.36
C LEU A 93 -13.17 -1.71 -3.07
N HIS A 94 -12.44 -2.76 -2.70
CA HIS A 94 -11.58 -2.87 -1.53
C HIS A 94 -10.13 -2.97 -2.01
N PRO A 95 -9.35 -1.87 -1.96
CA PRO A 95 -7.96 -1.90 -2.36
C PRO A 95 -7.13 -2.71 -1.36
N GLN A 96 -6.16 -3.45 -1.89
CA GLN A 96 -5.09 -4.07 -1.12
C GLN A 96 -3.75 -3.58 -1.68
N VAL A 97 -2.81 -3.29 -0.80
CA VAL A 97 -1.48 -2.77 -1.18
C VAL A 97 -0.37 -3.60 -0.56
N ALA A 98 0.83 -3.50 -1.13
CA ALA A 98 2.05 -4.00 -0.54
C ALA A 98 3.17 -2.99 -0.77
N HIS A 99 3.93 -2.69 0.28
CA HIS A 99 5.07 -1.79 0.24
C HIS A 99 6.35 -2.58 0.45
N PHE A 100 7.39 -2.25 -0.32
CA PHE A 100 8.73 -2.79 -0.11
C PHE A 100 9.74 -1.67 -0.14
N LEU A 101 10.73 -1.78 0.71
CA LEU A 101 11.91 -0.95 0.69
C LEU A 101 13.12 -1.83 0.50
N LEU A 102 13.87 -1.55 -0.56
CA LEU A 102 15.14 -2.23 -0.84
C LEU A 102 16.28 -1.23 -0.68
N ASP A 103 17.43 -1.72 -0.24
CA ASP A 103 18.65 -0.93 -0.20
C ASP A 103 19.23 -0.70 -1.61
N ARG A 104 20.31 0.07 -1.67
CA ARG A 104 21.05 0.35 -2.91
C ARG A 104 21.57 -0.90 -3.64
N GLU A 105 21.75 -2.01 -2.93
CA GLU A 105 22.23 -3.31 -3.43
C GLU A 105 21.09 -4.26 -3.82
N ASP A 106 19.85 -3.75 -3.85
CA ASP A 106 18.65 -4.52 -4.17
C ASP A 106 18.41 -5.66 -3.17
N ARG A 107 18.65 -5.42 -1.88
CA ARG A 107 18.29 -6.33 -0.79
C ARG A 107 17.07 -5.80 -0.05
N LEU A 108 16.14 -6.68 0.30
CA LEU A 108 14.97 -6.28 1.08
C LEU A 108 15.41 -5.78 2.44
N ALA A 109 15.03 -4.56 2.79
CA ALA A 109 15.21 -3.96 4.11
C ALA A 109 13.93 -4.03 4.94
N TRP A 110 12.79 -3.76 4.29
CA TRP A 110 11.49 -3.69 4.96
C TRP A 110 10.35 -3.98 3.99
N ALA A 111 9.30 -4.64 4.48
CA ALA A 111 8.05 -4.83 3.74
C ALA A 111 6.83 -4.65 4.64
N TRP A 112 5.71 -4.26 4.03
CA TRP A 112 4.44 -4.16 4.71
C TRP A 112 3.27 -4.54 3.81
N PHE A 113 2.43 -5.42 4.35
CA PHE A 113 1.19 -5.90 3.75
C PHE A 113 0.04 -5.50 4.69
N PRO A 114 -0.56 -4.31 4.49
CA PRO A 114 -1.60 -3.82 5.39
C PRO A 114 -2.81 -4.74 5.41
N ALA A 115 -3.55 -4.72 6.52
CA ALA A 115 -4.85 -5.34 6.58
C ALA A 115 -5.79 -4.75 5.52
N THR A 116 -6.61 -5.60 4.90
CA THR A 116 -7.59 -5.16 3.91
C THR A 116 -8.84 -4.63 4.60
N GLN A 117 -9.48 -3.58 4.07
CA GLN A 117 -10.71 -3.00 4.62
C GLN A 117 -11.98 -3.85 4.33
N VAL A 118 -11.90 -5.18 4.42
CA VAL A 118 -13.02 -6.09 4.14
C VAL A 118 -13.81 -6.33 5.42
N ASN A 119 -15.14 -6.40 5.30
CA ASN A 119 -16.08 -6.54 6.43
C ASN A 119 -15.91 -7.82 7.27
N HIS A 120 -15.14 -8.81 6.80
CA HIS A 120 -14.89 -10.07 7.52
C HIS A 120 -13.41 -10.20 7.88
N GLU A 121 -13.12 -10.15 9.19
CA GLU A 121 -11.76 -10.16 9.75
C GLU A 121 -10.93 -11.38 9.35
N ARG A 122 -11.57 -12.55 9.16
CA ARG A 122 -10.89 -13.78 8.73
C ARG A 122 -10.39 -13.67 7.29
N ASP A 123 -11.20 -13.09 6.40
CA ASP A 123 -10.84 -12.87 4.99
C ASP A 123 -9.67 -11.87 4.86
N GLN A 124 -9.46 -11.01 5.86
CA GLN A 124 -8.34 -10.07 5.88
C GLN A 124 -7.00 -10.78 6.06
N GLY A 125 -6.90 -11.68 7.06
CA GLY A 125 -5.69 -12.44 7.32
C GLY A 125 -5.30 -13.32 6.12
N ASP A 126 -6.28 -13.99 5.52
CA ASP A 126 -6.08 -14.83 4.34
C ASP A 126 -5.55 -14.04 3.15
N ARG A 127 -6.06 -12.81 2.93
CA ARG A 127 -5.57 -11.93 1.85
C ARG A 127 -4.16 -11.41 2.11
N VAL A 128 -3.82 -11.07 3.35
CA VAL A 128 -2.45 -10.66 3.72
C VAL A 128 -1.48 -11.82 3.49
N ALA A 129 -1.82 -13.03 3.95
CA ALA A 129 -1.00 -14.22 3.76
C ALA A 129 -0.87 -14.60 2.28
N ALA A 130 -1.96 -14.49 1.50
CA ALA A 130 -1.95 -14.77 0.06
C ALA A 130 -1.03 -13.83 -0.73
N ALA A 131 -0.89 -12.57 -0.30
CA ALA A 131 0.05 -11.63 -0.89
C ALA A 131 1.49 -11.86 -0.39
N ALA A 132 1.67 -11.98 0.93
CA ALA A 132 2.99 -12.03 1.56
C ALA A 132 3.73 -13.34 1.34
N ALA A 133 3.04 -14.49 1.46
CA ALA A 133 3.67 -15.80 1.45
C ALA A 133 4.39 -16.13 0.12
N PRO A 134 3.78 -16.01 -1.08
CA PRO A 134 4.49 -16.26 -2.32
C PRO A 134 5.59 -15.23 -2.59
N THR A 135 5.33 -13.97 -2.25
CA THR A 135 6.29 -12.85 -2.38
C THR A 135 7.57 -13.09 -1.60
N LEU A 136 7.46 -13.43 -0.32
CA LEU A 136 8.62 -13.63 0.55
C LEU A 136 9.29 -14.99 0.29
N THR A 137 8.54 -16.01 -0.12
CA THR A 137 9.12 -17.29 -0.56
C THR A 137 10.04 -17.13 -1.77
N ALA A 138 9.75 -16.17 -2.65
CA ALA A 138 10.55 -15.92 -3.84
C ALA A 138 11.98 -15.44 -3.52
N ILE A 139 12.22 -14.89 -2.32
CA ILE A 139 13.54 -14.43 -1.88
C ILE A 139 14.10 -15.25 -0.70
N TRP A 140 13.23 -15.83 0.13
CA TRP A 140 13.57 -16.61 1.32
C TRP A 140 12.79 -17.92 1.33
N PRO A 141 13.41 -19.04 0.89
CA PRO A 141 12.75 -20.34 0.85
C PRO A 141 12.16 -20.74 2.21
N GLY A 142 10.88 -21.16 2.21
CA GLY A 142 10.16 -21.58 3.42
C GLY A 142 9.52 -20.45 4.22
N ALA A 143 9.81 -19.17 3.92
CA ALA A 143 9.19 -18.04 4.61
C ALA A 143 7.66 -18.04 4.48
N GLY A 144 7.13 -18.34 3.28
CA GLY A 144 5.69 -18.34 3.05
C GLY A 144 4.92 -19.39 3.84
N ASP A 145 5.46 -20.59 4.01
CA ASP A 145 4.82 -21.63 4.81
C ASP A 145 4.80 -21.26 6.29
N ARG A 146 5.84 -20.57 6.76
CA ARG A 146 5.87 -20.06 8.13
C ARG A 146 4.85 -18.94 8.34
N ILE A 147 4.82 -17.95 7.43
CA ILE A 147 3.85 -16.84 7.48
C ILE A 147 2.42 -17.37 7.61
N ARG A 148 2.03 -18.33 6.76
CA ARG A 148 0.69 -18.93 6.83
C ARG A 148 0.42 -19.57 8.18
N ARG A 149 1.32 -20.43 8.67
CA ARG A 149 1.14 -21.10 9.96
C ARG A 149 0.99 -20.12 11.12
N GLU A 150 1.89 -19.15 11.24
CA GLU A 150 1.89 -18.20 12.38
C GLU A 150 0.63 -17.31 12.34
N MET A 151 0.19 -16.88 11.15
CA MET A 151 -1.03 -16.09 10.99
C MET A 151 -2.30 -16.91 11.23
N ASP A 152 -2.36 -18.16 10.73
CA ASP A 152 -3.48 -19.08 10.94
C ASP A 152 -3.64 -19.43 12.43
N ASP A 153 -2.53 -19.68 13.11
CA ASP A 153 -2.49 -19.97 14.55
C ASP A 153 -2.96 -18.76 15.36
N PHE A 154 -2.48 -17.57 15.05
CA PHE A 154 -2.95 -16.32 15.68
C PHE A 154 -4.45 -16.09 15.47
N ASN A 155 -4.93 -16.23 14.23
CA ASN A 155 -6.35 -16.00 13.91
C ASN A 155 -7.26 -17.00 14.64
N ARG A 156 -6.85 -18.27 14.72
CA ARG A 156 -7.57 -19.31 15.46
C ARG A 156 -7.61 -19.04 16.96
N ASP A 157 -6.49 -18.63 17.55
CA ASP A 157 -6.40 -18.30 18.98
C ASP A 157 -7.20 -17.05 19.35
N PHE A 158 -7.23 -16.06 18.44
CA PHE A 158 -8.04 -14.86 18.60
C PHE A 158 -9.53 -15.19 18.62
N GLU A 159 -10.02 -16.00 17.67
CA GLU A 159 -11.43 -16.43 17.59
C GLU A 159 -11.86 -17.29 18.80
N ALA A 160 -10.95 -18.09 19.37
CA ALA A 160 -11.24 -18.96 20.50
C ALA A 160 -11.37 -18.23 21.85
N ARG A 161 -10.99 -16.94 21.95
CA ARG A 161 -10.91 -16.19 23.21
C ARG A 161 -11.96 -15.06 23.29
N PRO A 162 -13.10 -15.27 23.97
CA PRO A 162 -14.19 -14.27 24.06
C PRO A 162 -13.90 -13.06 24.97
N ARG A 163 -12.67 -12.86 25.46
CA ARG A 163 -12.34 -11.79 26.43
C ARG A 163 -10.96 -11.16 26.19
N TRP A 164 -10.68 -10.71 24.98
CA TRP A 164 -9.70 -9.63 24.81
C TRP A 164 -10.34 -8.33 25.31
N ARG A 165 -10.50 -8.24 26.64
CA ARG A 165 -10.84 -7.04 27.39
C ARG A 165 -9.53 -6.54 27.98
N ASP A 166 -8.72 -5.85 27.19
CA ASP A 166 -7.75 -4.86 27.67
C ASP A 166 -7.23 -4.05 26.47
N VAL A 167 -6.66 -2.89 26.78
CA VAL A 167 -6.40 -1.73 25.92
C VAL A 167 -5.45 -1.99 24.73
N ASP A 168 -4.86 -3.19 24.63
CA ASP A 168 -3.85 -3.53 23.63
C ASP A 168 -4.44 -4.34 22.47
N ILE A 169 -4.18 -3.88 21.23
CA ILE A 169 -4.51 -4.61 20.01
C ILE A 169 -3.69 -5.92 19.99
N PRO A 170 -4.33 -7.10 19.98
CA PRO A 170 -3.59 -8.36 19.99
C PRO A 170 -2.74 -8.50 18.73
N TRP A 171 -1.50 -8.93 18.91
CA TRP A 171 -0.53 -9.11 17.84
C TRP A 171 0.30 -10.37 18.09
N ILE A 172 0.95 -10.86 17.04
CA ILE A 172 1.96 -11.92 17.10
C ILE A 172 3.25 -11.42 16.44
N GLY A 173 4.40 -11.81 16.98
CA GLY A 173 5.68 -11.60 16.32
C GLY A 173 6.57 -12.81 16.42
N TRP A 174 7.31 -13.04 15.34
CA TRP A 174 8.25 -14.14 15.24
C TRP A 174 9.50 -13.70 14.48
N ARG A 175 10.55 -14.50 14.61
CA ARG A 175 11.84 -14.26 13.98
C ARG A 175 12.33 -15.53 13.29
N ASP A 176 12.98 -15.37 12.15
CA ASP A 176 13.76 -16.42 11.50
C ASP A 176 15.20 -15.97 11.18
N ALA A 177 15.88 -16.69 10.29
CA ALA A 177 17.23 -16.37 9.85
C ALA A 177 17.31 -15.09 9.01
N HIS A 178 16.19 -14.63 8.44
CA HIS A 178 16.13 -13.57 7.44
C HIS A 178 15.50 -12.28 7.97
N ALA A 179 14.45 -12.40 8.77
CA ALA A 179 13.65 -11.26 9.19
C ALA A 179 13.01 -11.43 10.58
N ASP A 180 12.60 -10.28 11.10
CA ASP A 180 11.64 -10.10 12.15
C ASP A 180 10.27 -9.78 11.55
N TYR A 181 9.22 -10.41 12.07
CA TYR A 181 7.86 -10.30 11.57
C TYR A 181 6.92 -9.87 12.68
N SER A 182 5.96 -9.00 12.36
CA SER A 182 4.83 -8.64 13.22
C SER A 182 3.54 -8.73 12.44
N TYR A 183 2.51 -9.31 13.04
CA TYR A 183 1.19 -9.36 12.46
C TYR A 183 0.12 -9.02 13.49
N ASP A 184 -0.80 -8.16 13.09
CA ASP A 184 -2.06 -7.92 13.78
C ASP A 184 -3.17 -7.61 12.75
N ARG A 185 -4.45 -7.73 13.17
CA ARG A 185 -5.60 -7.55 12.26
C ARG A 185 -5.84 -6.10 11.81
N HIS A 186 -5.26 -5.10 12.48
CA HIS A 186 -5.41 -3.70 12.13
C HIS A 186 -4.28 -3.24 11.21
N SER A 187 -3.04 -3.54 11.56
CA SER A 187 -1.86 -3.09 10.81
C SER A 187 -1.49 -4.05 9.68
N GLY A 188 -1.89 -5.32 9.73
CA GLY A 188 -1.44 -6.35 8.78
C GLY A 188 -0.04 -6.88 9.11
N LEU A 189 0.67 -7.39 8.11
CA LEU A 189 2.00 -8.01 8.28
C LEU A 189 3.11 -6.99 7.99
N VAL A 190 3.97 -6.75 8.97
CA VAL A 190 5.22 -5.99 8.86
C VAL A 190 6.42 -6.94 8.88
N VAL A 191 7.40 -6.71 8.01
CA VAL A 191 8.61 -7.51 7.89
C VAL A 191 9.83 -6.59 7.88
N SER A 192 10.76 -6.84 8.80
CA SER A 192 12.03 -6.11 8.91
C SER A 192 13.17 -7.10 8.69
N ALA A 193 13.95 -6.92 7.62
CA ALA A 193 15.08 -7.80 7.33
C ALA A 193 16.21 -7.61 8.36
N ARG A 194 16.87 -8.69 8.76
CA ARG A 194 17.87 -8.67 9.84
C ARG A 194 19.19 -8.03 9.46
N ASP A 195 19.64 -8.26 8.23
CA ASP A 195 20.98 -7.89 7.78
C ASP A 195 21.00 -6.70 6.81
N THR A 196 19.85 -6.04 6.63
CA THR A 196 19.68 -4.95 5.68
C THR A 196 18.93 -3.80 6.32
N SER A 197 19.41 -2.57 6.12
CA SER A 197 18.72 -1.36 6.57
C SER A 197 18.91 -0.24 5.54
N VAL A 198 17.91 0.66 5.48
CA VAL A 198 17.97 1.88 4.68
C VAL A 198 17.85 3.05 5.63
N ARG A 199 18.90 3.88 5.68
CA ARG A 199 18.97 5.01 6.61
C ARG A 199 18.01 6.14 6.25
N ARG A 200 17.89 6.44 4.96
CA ARG A 200 17.06 7.53 4.42
C ARG A 200 16.03 6.95 3.47
N TRP A 201 14.79 6.87 3.92
CA TRP A 201 13.72 6.30 3.09
C TRP A 201 13.31 7.32 2.03
N PRO A 202 13.25 6.94 0.74
CA PRO A 202 12.81 7.84 -0.31
C PRO A 202 11.39 8.38 -0.04
N PHE A 203 11.22 9.70 0.05
CA PHE A 203 9.92 10.34 0.33
C PHE A 203 9.47 11.38 -0.70
N GLY A 204 10.36 11.78 -1.60
CA GLY A 204 10.16 12.84 -2.56
C GLY A 204 8.88 12.66 -3.38
N SER A 205 8.36 13.79 -3.85
CA SER A 205 7.14 13.89 -4.67
C SER A 205 7.17 15.08 -5.62
N GLU A 206 8.25 15.87 -5.60
CA GLU A 206 8.46 17.13 -6.30
C GLU A 206 8.41 16.97 -7.82
N HIS A 207 8.64 15.77 -8.35
CA HIS A 207 8.43 15.48 -9.78
C HIS A 207 6.97 15.70 -10.20
N TYR A 208 6.01 15.27 -9.36
CA TYR A 208 4.60 15.16 -9.78
C TYR A 208 3.63 16.02 -8.99
N ALA A 209 3.96 16.40 -7.76
CA ALA A 209 3.07 17.14 -6.88
C ALA A 209 3.69 18.46 -6.43
N THR A 210 2.83 19.46 -6.27
CA THR A 210 3.16 20.76 -5.69
C THR A 210 2.89 20.73 -4.17
N THR A 211 2.73 21.90 -3.57
CA THR A 211 2.42 22.07 -2.15
C THR A 211 0.93 22.28 -1.91
N MET A 212 0.45 21.96 -0.71
CA MET A 212 -0.95 22.19 -0.35
C MET A 212 -1.26 23.69 -0.26
N SER A 213 -0.32 24.50 0.22
CA SER A 213 -0.42 25.97 0.22
C SER A 213 -0.61 26.55 -1.18
N SER A 214 -0.02 25.95 -2.21
CA SER A 214 -0.20 26.38 -3.61
C SER A 214 -1.49 25.87 -4.26
N ALA A 215 -2.10 24.82 -3.71
CA ALA A 215 -3.27 24.17 -4.29
C ALA A 215 -4.60 24.57 -3.62
N VAL A 216 -4.56 25.01 -2.36
CA VAL A 216 -5.78 25.25 -1.56
C VAL A 216 -6.69 26.31 -2.17
N ASP A 217 -6.13 27.40 -2.71
CA ASP A 217 -6.93 28.47 -3.31
C ASP A 217 -7.74 27.97 -4.52
N ASP A 218 -7.19 27.03 -5.29
CA ASP A 218 -7.89 26.42 -6.41
C ASP A 218 -8.95 25.41 -5.96
N LEU A 219 -8.73 24.70 -4.85
CA LEU A 219 -9.74 23.85 -4.24
C LEU A 219 -10.92 24.70 -3.73
N LEU A 220 -10.64 25.82 -3.07
CA LEU A 220 -11.66 26.78 -2.63
C LEU A 220 -12.43 27.37 -3.81
N ALA A 221 -11.74 27.72 -4.91
CA ALA A 221 -12.38 28.18 -6.14
C ALA A 221 -13.28 27.11 -6.79
N GLY A 222 -12.91 25.83 -6.66
CA GLY A 222 -13.73 24.69 -7.06
C GLY A 222 -14.93 24.41 -6.13
N GLY A 223 -15.05 25.14 -5.02
CA GLY A 223 -16.13 25.00 -4.04
C GLY A 223 -15.89 23.92 -2.98
N TYR A 224 -14.64 23.47 -2.80
CA TYR A 224 -14.29 22.61 -1.67
C TYR A 224 -14.22 23.43 -0.38
N ASP A 225 -14.69 22.84 0.71
CA ASP A 225 -14.54 23.35 2.06
C ASP A 225 -13.19 22.88 2.63
N CYS A 226 -12.19 23.75 2.53
CA CYS A 226 -10.80 23.51 2.93
C CYS A 226 -10.32 24.56 3.94
N PHE A 227 -10.07 24.15 5.18
CA PHE A 227 -9.43 24.92 6.25
C PHE A 227 -7.95 24.50 6.41
N TYR A 228 -7.16 24.72 5.36
CA TYR A 228 -5.72 24.47 5.38
C TYR A 228 -4.95 25.74 5.80
N PRO A 229 -3.94 25.64 6.70
CA PRO A 229 -3.54 24.47 7.49
C PRO A 229 -4.42 24.26 8.75
N PRO A 230 -4.52 23.03 9.33
CA PRO A 230 -3.79 21.80 9.00
C PRO A 230 -4.61 20.75 8.22
N GLN A 231 -5.79 21.11 7.70
CA GLN A 231 -6.72 20.13 7.13
C GLN A 231 -6.14 19.39 5.92
N GLN A 232 -6.15 18.05 5.99
CA GLN A 232 -5.69 17.15 4.92
C GLN A 232 -6.85 16.50 4.14
N SER A 233 -8.10 16.82 4.47
CA SER A 233 -9.28 16.27 3.81
C SER A 233 -10.33 17.36 3.64
N CYS A 234 -10.52 17.83 2.42
CA CYS A 234 -11.59 18.76 2.04
C CYS A 234 -12.82 18.03 1.52
N THR A 235 -13.99 18.63 1.68
CA THR A 235 -15.27 18.10 1.18
C THR A 235 -15.94 19.10 0.24
N ARG A 236 -16.78 18.61 -0.66
CA ARG A 236 -17.55 19.44 -1.58
C ARG A 236 -19.02 19.02 -1.50
N SER A 237 -19.80 19.73 -0.70
CA SER A 237 -21.21 19.40 -0.43
C SER A 237 -22.07 19.37 -1.69
N GLN A 238 -21.76 20.22 -2.69
CA GLN A 238 -22.51 20.33 -3.94
C GLN A 238 -22.50 19.05 -4.80
N SER A 239 -21.47 18.21 -4.67
CA SER A 239 -21.32 16.97 -5.45
C SER A 239 -21.07 15.72 -4.60
N ASN A 240 -21.16 15.83 -3.27
CA ASN A 240 -20.60 14.83 -2.35
C ASN A 240 -19.13 14.47 -2.69
N GLY A 241 -18.40 15.43 -3.26
CA GLY A 241 -17.00 15.28 -3.63
C GLY A 241 -16.11 15.35 -2.40
N TYR A 242 -14.91 14.79 -2.51
CA TYR A 242 -13.90 14.88 -1.47
C TYR A 242 -12.51 15.02 -2.10
N PHE A 243 -11.59 15.63 -1.37
CA PHE A 243 -10.17 15.72 -1.73
C PHE A 243 -9.34 15.47 -0.47
N ARG A 244 -8.54 14.41 -0.47
CA ARG A 244 -7.71 13.95 0.65
C ARG A 244 -6.26 13.95 0.22
N VAL A 245 -5.35 14.33 1.10
CA VAL A 245 -3.91 14.35 0.83
C VAL A 245 -3.13 13.74 1.98
N SER A 246 -2.01 13.11 1.64
CA SER A 246 -0.93 12.83 2.59
C SER A 246 0.17 13.84 2.37
N LEU A 247 0.65 14.46 3.45
CA LEU A 247 1.61 15.57 3.39
C LEU A 247 2.94 15.22 4.07
N ARG A 248 4.03 15.78 3.54
CA ARG A 248 5.34 15.89 4.23
C ARG A 248 5.63 17.37 4.45
N GLY A 249 5.22 17.89 5.60
CA GLY A 249 5.15 19.34 5.80
C GLY A 249 4.04 19.93 4.92
N ASP A 250 4.40 20.80 3.98
CA ASP A 250 3.48 21.39 3.00
C ASP A 250 3.49 20.64 1.64
N GLN A 251 4.49 19.79 1.42
CA GLN A 251 4.63 19.02 0.19
C GLN A 251 3.56 17.91 0.12
N ILE A 252 2.81 17.85 -0.98
CA ILE A 252 1.84 16.77 -1.22
C ILE A 252 2.58 15.51 -1.65
N VAL A 253 2.41 14.42 -0.90
CA VAL A 253 2.97 13.11 -1.21
C VAL A 253 1.99 12.27 -2.05
N SER A 254 0.72 12.28 -1.69
CA SER A 254 -0.34 11.64 -2.45
C SER A 254 -1.63 12.42 -2.32
N ALA A 255 -2.45 12.39 -3.36
CA ALA A 255 -3.78 13.00 -3.38
C ALA A 255 -4.81 11.95 -3.78
N GLN A 256 -5.97 11.96 -3.13
CA GLN A 256 -7.12 11.12 -3.44
C GLN A 256 -8.36 11.99 -3.54
N PHE A 257 -9.15 11.81 -4.59
CA PHE A 257 -10.41 12.54 -4.75
C PHE A 257 -11.40 11.73 -5.56
N GLY A 258 -12.68 11.95 -5.28
CA GLY A 258 -13.77 11.28 -5.96
C GLY A 258 -14.55 12.22 -6.86
N ILE A 259 -14.79 11.81 -8.10
CA ILE A 259 -15.55 12.58 -9.10
C ILE A 259 -16.69 11.75 -9.68
N GLY A 260 -17.85 12.37 -9.85
CA GLY A 260 -18.98 11.78 -10.55
C GLY A 260 -18.89 11.97 -12.06
N SER A 261 -19.35 11.00 -12.84
CA SER A 261 -19.53 11.11 -14.28
C SER A 261 -20.93 10.63 -14.64
N LEU A 262 -21.68 11.49 -15.33
CA LEU A 262 -22.95 11.13 -15.97
C LEU A 262 -22.77 11.31 -17.48
N ILE A 263 -22.94 10.23 -18.23
CA ILE A 263 -22.95 10.21 -19.68
C ILE A 263 -24.38 9.98 -20.14
N GLU A 264 -24.99 11.01 -20.73
CA GLU A 264 -26.33 10.94 -21.32
C GLU A 264 -26.22 11.00 -22.84
N SER A 265 -26.76 10.00 -23.55
CA SER A 265 -26.72 9.95 -25.02
C SER A 265 -25.31 10.18 -25.61
N GLY A 266 -24.28 9.62 -24.96
CA GLY A 266 -22.87 9.76 -25.37
C GLY A 266 -22.20 11.11 -25.03
N ARG A 267 -22.87 11.99 -24.27
CA ARG A 267 -22.31 13.28 -23.82
C ARG A 267 -22.09 13.30 -22.31
N GLN A 268 -20.89 13.69 -21.91
CA GLN A 268 -20.54 13.90 -20.50
C GLN A 268 -21.17 15.20 -19.98
N ARG A 269 -21.94 15.12 -18.89
CA ARG A 269 -22.65 16.28 -18.31
C ARG A 269 -21.85 17.07 -17.29
N HIS A 270 -20.89 16.43 -16.62
CA HIS A 270 -20.04 17.04 -15.61
C HIS A 270 -18.59 17.00 -16.09
N LEU A 271 -18.00 18.16 -16.38
CA LEU A 271 -16.60 18.27 -16.79
C LEU A 271 -15.67 18.35 -15.57
N LEU A 272 -14.40 17.94 -15.69
CA LEU A 272 -13.47 18.02 -14.55
C LEU A 272 -13.20 19.48 -14.16
N SER A 273 -13.32 20.39 -15.13
CA SER A 273 -13.22 21.84 -14.94
C SER A 273 -14.31 22.42 -14.03
N GLU A 274 -15.40 21.69 -13.76
CA GLU A 274 -16.41 22.12 -12.77
C GLU A 274 -15.94 21.87 -11.33
N GLU A 275 -15.09 20.86 -11.11
CA GLU A 275 -14.50 20.56 -9.80
C GLU A 275 -13.14 21.22 -9.61
N PHE A 276 -12.37 21.36 -10.69
CA PHE A 276 -11.05 21.98 -10.71
C PHE A 276 -10.99 23.05 -11.81
N PRO A 277 -11.47 24.28 -11.55
CA PRO A 277 -11.60 25.34 -12.56
C PRO A 277 -10.29 25.71 -13.25
N HIS A 278 -9.18 25.63 -12.53
CA HIS A 278 -7.83 25.90 -13.06
C HIS A 278 -7.02 24.61 -13.34
N GLY A 279 -7.70 23.47 -13.36
CA GLY A 279 -7.11 22.14 -13.49
C GLY A 279 -6.52 21.60 -12.19
N LEU A 280 -5.81 20.49 -12.28
CA LEU A 280 -5.23 19.79 -11.12
C LEU A 280 -3.93 20.50 -10.66
N THR A 281 -4.07 21.64 -10.01
CA THR A 281 -2.92 22.52 -9.66
C THR A 281 -2.06 22.01 -8.51
N PHE A 282 -2.58 21.04 -7.75
CA PHE A 282 -1.79 20.20 -6.84
C PHE A 282 -0.77 19.31 -7.58
N LEU A 283 -0.82 19.25 -8.91
CA LEU A 283 0.18 18.58 -9.76
C LEU A 283 1.11 19.60 -10.43
N THR A 284 2.37 19.16 -10.63
CA THR A 284 3.35 19.90 -11.42
C THR A 284 2.91 20.02 -12.87
N GLU A 285 3.39 21.05 -13.57
CA GLU A 285 3.03 21.32 -14.97
C GLU A 285 3.30 20.12 -15.89
N ALA A 286 4.44 19.45 -15.70
CA ALA A 286 4.86 18.30 -16.50
C ALA A 286 3.90 17.10 -16.41
N VAL A 287 3.19 16.97 -15.29
CA VAL A 287 2.31 15.83 -14.99
C VAL A 287 0.83 16.17 -15.14
N ARG A 288 0.46 17.43 -14.91
CA ARG A 288 -0.93 17.90 -14.86
C ARG A 288 -1.74 17.46 -16.08
N ARG A 289 -1.31 17.82 -17.30
CA ARG A 289 -2.06 17.52 -18.52
C ARG A 289 -2.18 16.02 -18.80
N PRO A 290 -1.09 15.23 -18.81
CA PRO A 290 -1.19 13.78 -19.00
C PRO A 290 -2.14 13.08 -18.01
N VAL A 291 -2.13 13.49 -16.74
CA VAL A 291 -3.01 12.92 -15.73
C VAL A 291 -4.46 13.34 -15.95
N THR A 292 -4.72 14.61 -16.24
CA THR A 292 -6.06 15.09 -16.63
C THR A 292 -6.61 14.33 -17.84
N ASP A 293 -5.81 14.15 -18.89
CA ASP A 293 -6.22 13.44 -20.10
C ASP A 293 -6.58 11.97 -19.79
N ARG A 294 -5.83 11.32 -18.90
CA ARG A 294 -6.12 9.95 -18.45
C ARG A 294 -7.40 9.86 -17.65
N ILE A 295 -7.63 10.80 -16.73
CA ILE A 295 -8.88 10.87 -15.94
C ILE A 295 -10.07 11.06 -16.88
N GLU A 296 -10.00 12.01 -17.82
CA GLU A 296 -11.09 12.23 -18.79
C GLU A 296 -11.29 11.06 -19.74
N GLN A 297 -10.26 10.27 -20.05
CA GLN A 297 -10.44 9.01 -20.77
C GLN A 297 -11.26 8.02 -19.94
N SER A 298 -10.90 7.81 -18.67
CA SER A 298 -11.64 6.92 -17.75
C SER A 298 -13.06 7.38 -17.50
N ARG A 299 -13.31 8.70 -17.44
CA ARG A 299 -14.67 9.26 -17.31
C ARG A 299 -15.54 8.95 -18.51
N ARG A 300 -14.99 9.09 -19.73
CA ARG A 300 -15.71 8.83 -20.99
C ARG A 300 -16.00 7.35 -21.20
N SER A 301 -15.12 6.45 -20.77
CA SER A 301 -15.33 5.01 -20.90
C SER A 301 -16.03 4.39 -19.68
N GLY A 302 -16.12 5.12 -18.57
CA GLY A 302 -16.52 4.58 -17.27
C GLY A 302 -15.63 3.43 -16.79
N THR A 303 -14.39 3.32 -17.24
CA THR A 303 -13.46 2.23 -16.87
C THR A 303 -12.40 2.71 -15.89
N GLY A 304 -12.02 1.84 -14.96
CA GLY A 304 -10.89 2.08 -14.08
C GLY A 304 -9.54 2.05 -14.81
N PHE A 305 -8.49 2.43 -14.10
CA PHE A 305 -7.11 2.41 -14.55
C PHE A 305 -6.16 2.21 -13.36
N ALA A 306 -5.07 1.47 -13.56
CA ALA A 306 -3.94 1.46 -12.64
C ALA A 306 -2.66 1.49 -13.48
N GLY A 307 -1.81 2.49 -13.26
CA GLY A 307 -0.57 2.59 -14.02
C GLY A 307 0.25 3.85 -13.75
N ILE A 308 1.32 4.00 -14.53
CA ILE A 308 2.21 5.15 -14.48
C ILE A 308 1.81 6.13 -15.59
N VAL A 309 1.61 7.40 -15.24
CA VAL A 309 1.32 8.49 -16.18
C VAL A 309 2.33 9.60 -15.95
N ALA A 310 3.12 9.95 -16.97
CA ALA A 310 4.16 10.98 -16.87
C ALA A 310 5.10 10.84 -15.65
N GLY A 311 5.34 9.61 -15.18
CA GLY A 311 6.19 9.35 -14.02
C GLY A 311 5.53 9.56 -12.65
N THR A 312 4.20 9.57 -12.58
CA THR A 312 3.47 9.41 -11.31
C THR A 312 2.55 8.19 -11.38
N ILE A 313 2.23 7.63 -10.21
CA ILE A 313 1.21 6.60 -10.08
C ILE A 313 -0.16 7.25 -10.20
N VAL A 314 -1.02 6.68 -11.05
CA VAL A 314 -2.42 7.05 -11.16
C VAL A 314 -3.27 5.79 -11.03
N ILE A 315 -4.13 5.79 -10.03
CA ILE A 315 -5.16 4.78 -9.82
C ILE A 315 -6.52 5.45 -10.00
N ILE A 316 -7.39 4.81 -10.76
CA ILE A 316 -8.76 5.24 -11.00
C ILE A 316 -9.64 4.01 -10.79
N ASP A 317 -10.42 4.02 -9.73
CA ASP A 317 -11.40 2.98 -9.45
C ASP A 317 -12.78 3.45 -9.88
N ALA A 318 -13.28 2.84 -10.95
CA ALA A 318 -14.61 3.14 -11.46
C ALA A 318 -15.67 2.28 -10.78
N ARG A 319 -16.74 2.90 -10.27
CA ARG A 319 -17.97 2.22 -9.83
C ARG A 319 -19.08 2.62 -10.77
N ARG A 320 -19.68 1.67 -11.47
CA ARG A 320 -20.72 1.93 -12.46
C ARG A 320 -22.10 1.79 -11.81
N GLY A 321 -22.90 2.84 -11.87
CA GLY A 321 -24.33 2.78 -11.60
C GLY A 321 -25.08 2.29 -12.84
N ARG A 322 -26.16 1.53 -12.63
CA ARG A 322 -27.13 1.26 -13.70
C ARG A 322 -27.95 2.52 -13.97
N VAL A 323 -28.10 2.87 -15.24
CA VAL A 323 -29.06 3.86 -15.74
C VAL A 323 -29.94 3.15 -16.77
N GLU A 324 -31.14 3.68 -17.03
CA GLU A 324 -32.00 3.18 -18.10
C GLU A 324 -31.41 3.52 -19.48
N GLY A 325 -31.52 2.61 -20.45
CA GLY A 325 -31.05 2.85 -21.83
C GLY A 325 -29.52 2.77 -22.00
N ASP A 326 -28.96 3.61 -22.88
CA ASP A 326 -27.52 3.70 -23.20
C ASP A 326 -26.75 4.64 -22.24
N ASP A 327 -27.40 5.16 -21.19
CA ASP A 327 -26.82 6.10 -20.26
C ASP A 327 -25.91 5.41 -19.24
N LEU A 328 -24.86 6.12 -18.81
CA LEU A 328 -23.87 5.60 -17.87
C LEU A 328 -23.61 6.59 -16.73
N VAL A 329 -23.77 6.12 -15.50
CA VAL A 329 -23.23 6.79 -14.32
C VAL A 329 -21.99 6.04 -13.88
N ALA A 330 -20.86 6.74 -13.78
CA ALA A 330 -19.65 6.21 -13.18
C ALA A 330 -19.15 7.16 -12.09
N TYR A 331 -18.98 6.65 -10.88
CA TYR A 331 -18.19 7.32 -9.86
C TYR A 331 -16.74 6.87 -10.00
N LEU A 332 -15.80 7.80 -10.09
CA LEU A 332 -14.39 7.51 -10.14
C LEU A 332 -13.73 7.94 -8.83
N ASP A 333 -13.11 7.00 -8.14
CA ASP A 333 -12.19 7.28 -7.04
C ASP A 333 -10.77 7.32 -7.59
N ILE A 334 -10.09 8.46 -7.45
CA ILE A 334 -8.81 8.73 -8.12
C ILE A 334 -7.74 8.92 -7.05
N GLN A 335 -6.66 8.15 -7.13
CA GLN A 335 -5.44 8.35 -6.34
C GLN A 335 -4.28 8.72 -7.26
N ILE A 336 -3.54 9.76 -6.91
CA ILE A 336 -2.31 10.19 -7.58
C ILE A 336 -1.16 10.18 -6.58
N GLY A 337 -0.04 9.60 -7.00
CA GLY A 337 1.08 9.30 -6.10
C GLY A 337 0.77 8.13 -5.17
N VAL A 338 1.70 7.87 -4.25
CA VAL A 338 1.61 6.78 -3.27
C VAL A 338 1.91 7.34 -1.88
N PRO A 339 1.09 7.08 -0.85
CA PRO A 339 1.41 7.48 0.51
C PRO A 339 2.81 7.03 0.95
N LEU A 340 3.39 7.70 1.95
CA LEU A 340 4.60 7.17 2.56
C LEU A 340 4.24 5.88 3.31
N ALA A 341 5.15 4.92 3.29
CA ALA A 341 4.95 3.70 4.06
C ALA A 341 5.05 4.02 5.56
N ALA A 342 4.18 3.41 6.37
CA ALA A 342 4.13 3.56 7.82
C ALA A 342 3.95 5.02 8.32
N THR A 343 3.07 5.80 7.67
CA THR A 343 2.71 7.18 8.06
C THR A 343 1.22 7.40 8.18
#